data_AF-A0A957W6Y8-F1
#
_entry.id   AF-A0A957W6Y8-F1
#
_cell.length_a   1.000
_cell.length_b   1.000
_cell.length_c   1.000
_cell.angle_alpha   90.00
_cell.angle_beta   90.00
_cell.angle_gamma   90.00
#
_symmetry.space_group_name_H-M   'P 1'
#
loop_
_entity.id
_entity.type
_entity.pdbx_description
1 polymer ?
#
loop_
_entity_poly.entity_id
_entity_poly.type
_entity_poly.pdbx_seq_one_letter_code
_entity_poly.pdbx_strand_id
1 'polypeptide(L)'
;MSTTPKVLIFFHIAKTAGTTLSNILGRNYADDASISINYAEQLAELEHFKQLPACERAKIRYFHSHMMPFGIHQYLPPSFYVVMLRDPVERVISEYYYIRRYQGHPLHQKITTDNISLAEYVTSGINPAAAGNGQTRLLSGIPGVDWATGGGPVSEAVLRQSQENIKKFVALVGFTEKFDESLILLKQLLGWKNTDLLYQKQNVTIGRPKQRDIPTATIKLIEQYNTLDIELYQTALAQFDRTIAAQGPSFAMELEAFRLWNKLYNRLYEHRRIAVPIKQMFLGTRKNK
;
A
#
# COMPACT_ATOMS: atom_id res chain seq x y z
N MET A 1 4.72 27.63 18.53
CA MET A 1 4.78 26.32 19.22
C MET A 1 5.46 25.35 18.28
N SER A 2 6.67 24.89 18.59
CA SER A 2 7.41 23.94 17.77
C SER A 2 6.68 22.60 17.80
N THR A 3 5.92 22.28 16.76
CA THR A 3 5.26 20.98 16.64
C THR A 3 6.33 19.93 16.39
N THR A 4 6.48 18.99 17.31
CA THR A 4 7.36 17.84 17.13
C THR A 4 7.03 17.17 15.80
N PRO A 5 8.00 16.99 14.88
CA PRO A 5 7.73 16.43 13.57
C PRO A 5 7.17 15.01 13.73
N LYS A 6 6.00 14.76 13.11
CA LYS A 6 5.34 13.46 13.20
C LYS A 6 6.00 12.46 12.25
N VAL A 7 6.06 11.19 12.67
CA VAL A 7 6.56 10.09 11.82
C VAL A 7 5.45 9.64 10.87
N LEU A 8 5.78 9.55 9.58
CA LEU A 8 4.93 8.92 8.58
C LEU A 8 5.14 7.40 8.64
N ILE A 9 4.05 6.65 8.86
CA ILE A 9 4.06 5.20 8.74
C ILE A 9 3.32 4.82 7.46
N PHE A 10 4.03 4.26 6.49
CA PHE A 10 3.38 3.67 5.32
C PHE A 10 3.02 2.22 5.62
N PHE A 11 1.73 1.97 5.80
CA PHE A 11 1.16 0.64 6.01
C PHE A 11 0.93 -0.03 4.66
N HIS A 12 1.94 -0.75 4.19
CA HIS A 12 1.95 -1.40 2.90
C HIS A 12 1.22 -2.74 2.96
N ILE A 13 0.04 -2.77 2.34
CA ILE A 13 -0.71 -3.99 2.08
C ILE A 13 -0.28 -4.60 0.73
N ALA A 14 -0.10 -5.92 0.65
CA ALA A 14 0.34 -6.58 -0.57
C ALA A 14 -0.70 -6.36 -1.68
N LYS A 15 -0.17 -6.13 -2.87
CA LYS A 15 -0.93 -5.94 -4.12
C LYS A 15 -1.83 -4.71 -4.14
N THR A 16 -1.57 -3.70 -3.31
CA THR A 16 -2.27 -2.40 -3.31
C THR A 16 -1.42 -1.25 -3.90
N ALA A 17 -0.61 -1.57 -4.93
CA ALA A 17 0.37 -0.66 -5.55
C ALA A 17 1.45 -0.11 -4.59
N GLY A 18 1.63 -0.71 -3.42
CA GLY A 18 2.50 -0.14 -2.41
C GLY A 18 3.99 -0.15 -2.73
N THR A 19 4.52 -1.00 -3.61
CA THR A 19 5.90 -0.83 -4.11
C THR A 19 6.08 0.48 -4.88
N THR A 20 5.07 0.87 -5.66
CA THR A 20 5.12 2.15 -6.39
C THR A 20 5.12 3.30 -5.40
N LEU A 21 4.26 3.24 -4.38
CA LEU A 21 4.19 4.28 -3.36
C LEU A 21 5.43 4.31 -2.46
N SER A 22 5.98 3.16 -2.04
CA SER A 22 7.21 3.12 -1.23
C SER A 22 8.39 3.75 -1.98
N ASN A 23 8.48 3.58 -3.30
CA ASN A 23 9.50 4.24 -4.11
C ASN A 23 9.29 5.76 -4.19
N ILE A 24 8.05 6.25 -4.15
CA ILE A 24 7.76 7.68 -4.05
C ILE A 24 8.16 8.19 -2.68
N LEU A 25 7.74 7.52 -1.60
CA LEU A 25 8.04 7.92 -0.22
C LEU A 25 9.55 7.89 0.05
N GLY A 26 10.24 6.80 -0.27
CA GLY A 26 11.68 6.65 -0.04
C GLY A 26 12.55 7.69 -0.75
N ARG A 27 12.10 8.28 -1.86
CA ARG A 27 12.84 9.38 -2.53
C ARG A 27 12.72 10.73 -1.80
N ASN A 28 11.76 10.86 -0.90
CA ASN A 28 11.41 12.09 -0.20
C ASN A 28 11.85 12.10 1.28
N TYR A 29 12.29 10.96 1.81
CA TYR A 29 12.86 10.86 3.15
C TYR A 29 14.33 10.45 3.07
N ALA A 30 15.15 10.92 4.01
CA ALA A 30 16.55 10.54 4.08
C ALA A 30 16.69 9.09 4.58
N ASP A 31 17.70 8.37 4.10
CA ASP A 31 17.91 6.95 4.42
C ASP A 31 18.14 6.74 5.93
N ASP A 32 18.88 7.65 6.57
CA ASP A 32 19.17 7.63 8.02
C ASP A 32 17.97 7.99 8.91
N ALA A 33 16.90 8.52 8.31
CA ALA A 33 15.63 8.82 8.97
C ALA A 33 14.51 7.85 8.58
N SER A 34 14.83 6.79 7.84
CA SER A 34 13.87 5.83 7.29
C SER A 34 14.14 4.43 7.82
N ILE A 35 13.08 3.74 8.28
CA ILE A 35 13.15 2.32 8.65
C ILE A 35 12.25 1.53 7.72
N SER A 36 12.74 0.41 7.22
CA SER A 36 11.96 -0.59 6.50
C SER A 36 12.28 -1.95 7.11
N ILE A 37 11.24 -2.68 7.50
CA ILE A 37 11.40 -4.03 8.04
C ILE A 37 11.27 -5.05 6.92
N ASN A 38 12.23 -5.98 6.83
CA ASN A 38 12.19 -7.08 5.89
C ASN A 38 11.08 -8.08 6.28
N TYR A 39 10.26 -8.46 5.30
CA TYR A 39 9.18 -9.43 5.51
C TYR A 39 9.70 -10.81 5.94
N ALA A 40 10.87 -11.24 5.44
CA ALA A 40 11.42 -12.55 5.77
C ALA A 40 11.91 -12.66 7.23
N GLU A 41 12.34 -11.54 7.82
CA GLU A 41 12.91 -11.47 9.17
C GLU A 41 12.05 -10.61 10.11
N GLN A 42 10.77 -10.45 9.75
CA GLN A 42 9.88 -9.43 10.29
C GLN A 42 9.77 -9.44 11.82
N LEU A 43 9.73 -10.63 12.43
CA LEU A 43 9.67 -10.77 13.89
C LEU A 43 10.98 -10.33 14.55
N ALA A 44 12.13 -10.80 14.05
CA ALA A 44 13.43 -10.50 14.62
C ALA A 44 13.79 -9.02 14.48
N GLU A 45 13.58 -8.44 13.29
CA GLU A 45 13.81 -7.02 13.05
C GLU A 45 12.86 -6.12 13.85
N LEU A 46 11.61 -6.54 14.03
CA LEU A 46 10.67 -5.80 14.87
C LEU A 46 11.09 -5.82 16.35
N GLU A 47 11.50 -6.97 16.88
CA GLU A 47 11.98 -7.05 18.26
C GLU A 47 13.26 -6.23 18.45
N HIS A 48 14.19 -6.29 17.50
CA HIS A 48 15.37 -5.42 17.50
C HIS A 48 14.99 -3.93 17.47
N PHE A 49 14.04 -3.55 16.62
CA PHE A 49 13.53 -2.19 16.53
C PHE A 49 12.94 -1.69 17.85
N LYS A 50 12.15 -2.53 18.55
CA LYS A 50 11.56 -2.19 19.84
C LYS A 50 12.62 -1.95 20.93
N GLN A 51 13.78 -2.59 20.80
CA GLN A 51 14.91 -2.44 21.72
C GLN A 51 15.78 -1.21 21.43
N LEU A 52 15.56 -0.50 20.32
CA LEU A 52 16.33 0.71 20.01
C LEU A 52 16.16 1.79 21.09
N PRO A 53 17.26 2.48 21.48
CA PRO A 53 17.20 3.61 22.39
C PRO A 53 16.20 4.67 21.92
N ALA A 54 15.52 5.31 22.88
CA ALA A 54 14.51 6.34 22.56
C ALA A 54 15.09 7.50 21.73
N CYS A 55 16.36 7.85 21.92
CA CYS A 55 17.04 8.88 21.14
C CYS A 55 17.21 8.50 19.66
N GLU A 56 17.44 7.22 19.35
CA GLU A 56 17.51 6.73 17.96
C GLU A 56 16.12 6.70 17.34
N ARG A 57 15.11 6.21 18.07
CA ARG A 57 13.72 6.22 17.60
C ARG A 57 13.19 7.63 17.36
N ALA A 58 13.70 8.64 18.08
CA ALA A 58 13.35 10.04 17.89
C ALA A 58 13.89 10.66 16.58
N LYS A 59 14.88 10.04 15.93
CA LYS A 59 15.41 10.50 14.63
C LYS A 59 14.55 10.05 13.44
N ILE A 60 13.76 9.00 13.62
CA ILE A 60 12.93 8.41 12.56
C ILE A 60 11.90 9.43 12.08
N ARG A 61 11.70 9.48 10.76
CA ARG A 61 10.69 10.31 10.08
C ARG A 61 9.79 9.51 9.16
N TYR A 62 10.26 8.36 8.70
CA TYR A 62 9.50 7.45 7.85
C TYR A 62 9.67 5.99 8.28
N PHE A 63 8.56 5.26 8.35
CA PHE A 63 8.54 3.83 8.64
C PHE A 63 7.73 3.10 7.56
N HIS A 64 8.38 2.20 6.83
CA HIS A 64 7.73 1.32 5.87
C HIS A 64 7.39 -0.01 6.54
N SER A 65 6.09 -0.21 6.82
CA SER A 65 5.55 -1.46 7.32
C SER A 65 5.00 -2.27 6.16
N HIS A 66 5.48 -3.49 5.94
CA HIS A 66 4.99 -4.37 4.87
C HIS A 66 4.43 -5.67 5.47
N MET A 67 3.13 -5.91 5.30
CA MET A 67 2.47 -7.13 5.83
C MET A 67 2.64 -7.36 7.33
N MET A 68 2.71 -6.29 8.11
CA MET A 68 2.73 -6.35 9.58
C MET A 68 1.35 -6.02 10.15
N PRO A 69 0.97 -6.60 11.30
CA PRO A 69 -0.20 -6.14 12.04
C PRO A 69 -0.12 -4.64 12.39
N PHE A 70 -1.27 -3.98 12.42
CA PHE A 70 -1.38 -2.60 12.86
C PHE A 70 -0.92 -2.42 14.32
N GLY A 71 -0.17 -1.36 14.63
CA GLY A 71 0.23 -1.07 16.02
C GLY A 71 1.62 -0.48 16.24
N ILE A 72 2.48 -0.45 15.21
CA ILE A 72 3.89 0.00 15.36
C ILE A 72 4.05 1.44 15.90
N HIS A 73 3.00 2.25 15.76
CA HIS A 73 2.93 3.62 16.29
C HIS A 73 3.15 3.70 17.81
N GLN A 74 2.87 2.64 18.56
CA GLN A 74 3.10 2.56 20.01
C GLN A 74 4.59 2.63 20.36
N TYR A 75 5.47 2.29 19.42
CA TYR A 75 6.92 2.27 19.60
C TYR A 75 7.62 3.45 18.92
N LEU A 76 6.87 4.33 18.27
CA LEU A 76 7.39 5.48 17.53
C LEU A 76 7.05 6.79 18.26
N PRO A 77 7.77 7.90 17.96
CA PRO A 77 7.29 9.24 18.28
C PRO A 77 5.87 9.49 17.70
N PRO A 78 5.21 10.61 18.05
CA PRO A 78 3.90 10.96 17.50
C PRO A 78 3.86 10.71 15.99
N SER A 79 2.95 9.86 15.55
CA SER A 79 2.97 9.30 14.20
C SER A 79 1.57 9.23 13.61
N PHE A 80 1.50 9.07 12.29
CA PHE A 80 0.27 8.87 11.56
C PHE A 80 0.50 7.88 10.43
N TYR A 81 -0.58 7.23 10.00
CA TYR A 81 -0.53 6.23 8.95
C TYR A 81 -1.00 6.78 7.61
N VAL A 82 -0.36 6.30 6.55
CA VAL A 82 -0.89 6.29 5.19
C VAL A 82 -1.02 4.83 4.77
N VAL A 83 -2.16 4.46 4.21
CA VAL A 83 -2.44 3.10 3.74
C VAL A 83 -3.01 3.16 2.33
N MET A 84 -2.69 2.16 1.52
CA MET A 84 -3.34 1.95 0.23
C MET A 84 -4.21 0.70 0.29
N LEU A 85 -5.49 0.86 -0.04
CA LEU A 85 -6.43 -0.23 -0.25
C LEU A 85 -6.58 -0.55 -1.73
N ARG A 86 -7.22 -1.68 -2.00
CA ARG A 86 -7.59 -2.12 -3.33
C ARG A 86 -8.92 -2.84 -3.28
N ASP A 87 -9.66 -2.81 -4.41
CA ASP A 87 -10.85 -3.64 -4.56
C ASP A 87 -10.49 -5.09 -4.16
N PRO A 88 -11.23 -5.70 -3.21
CA PRO A 88 -10.84 -6.99 -2.65
C PRO A 88 -10.77 -8.10 -3.69
N VAL A 89 -11.66 -8.10 -4.67
CA VAL A 89 -11.69 -9.11 -5.74
C VAL A 89 -10.44 -8.96 -6.62
N GLU A 90 -10.17 -7.73 -7.10
CA GLU A 90 -8.99 -7.42 -7.91
C GLU A 90 -7.68 -7.68 -7.16
N ARG A 91 -7.64 -7.47 -5.85
CA ARG A 91 -6.49 -7.79 -5.00
C ARG A 91 -6.20 -9.28 -5.00
N VAL A 92 -7.22 -10.12 -4.77
CA VAL A 92 -7.08 -11.60 -4.76
C VAL A 92 -6.64 -12.12 -6.13
N ILE A 93 -7.27 -11.64 -7.21
CA ILE A 93 -6.87 -11.98 -8.59
C ILE A 93 -5.41 -11.60 -8.82
N SER A 94 -5.02 -10.38 -8.43
CA SER A 94 -3.65 -9.88 -8.61
C SER A 94 -2.62 -10.67 -7.83
N GLU A 95 -2.97 -11.20 -6.65
CA GLU A 95 -2.11 -12.04 -5.83
C GLU A 95 -1.92 -13.40 -6.49
N TYR A 96 -3.01 -14.10 -6.81
CA TYR A 96 -2.96 -15.43 -7.44
C TYR A 96 -2.11 -15.44 -8.71
N TYR A 97 -2.32 -14.48 -9.62
CA TYR A 97 -1.53 -14.40 -10.85
C TYR A 97 -0.09 -13.91 -10.62
N TYR A 98 0.16 -13.19 -9.53
CA TYR A 98 1.53 -12.86 -9.13
C TYR A 98 2.27 -14.13 -8.67
N ILE A 99 1.66 -14.94 -7.80
CA ILE A 99 2.23 -16.21 -7.33
C ILE A 99 2.50 -17.15 -8.50
N ARG A 100 1.54 -17.31 -9.42
CA ARG A 100 1.72 -18.14 -10.62
C ARG A 100 2.85 -17.70 -11.54
N ARG A 101 3.22 -16.42 -11.53
CA ARG A 101 4.25 -15.87 -12.40
C ARG A 101 5.61 -15.81 -11.72
N TYR A 102 5.66 -15.45 -10.44
CA TYR A 102 6.91 -15.18 -9.74
C TYR A 102 7.50 -16.47 -9.16
N GLN A 103 8.52 -17.01 -9.83
CA GLN A 103 9.19 -18.26 -9.45
C GLN A 103 9.76 -18.26 -8.02
N GLY A 104 10.15 -17.08 -7.51
CA GLY A 104 10.64 -16.92 -6.14
C GLY A 104 9.56 -16.92 -5.06
N HIS A 105 8.27 -17.00 -5.42
CA HIS A 105 7.21 -17.08 -4.43
C HIS A 105 7.17 -18.48 -3.80
N PRO A 106 7.08 -18.63 -2.46
CA PRO A 106 7.04 -19.96 -1.82
C PRO A 106 5.92 -20.86 -2.33
N LEU A 107 4.78 -20.27 -2.67
CA LEU A 107 3.61 -20.99 -3.20
C LEU A 107 3.64 -21.19 -4.73
N HIS A 108 4.64 -20.68 -5.45
CA HIS A 108 4.68 -20.75 -6.92
C HIS A 108 4.59 -22.20 -7.40
N GLN A 109 5.53 -23.04 -6.95
CA GLN A 109 5.63 -24.43 -7.38
C GLN A 109 4.36 -25.21 -7.06
N LYS A 110 3.79 -24.99 -5.86
CA LYS A 110 2.55 -25.64 -5.45
C LYS A 110 1.39 -25.27 -6.39
N ILE A 111 1.19 -23.99 -6.66
CA ILE A 111 0.07 -23.54 -7.51
C ILE A 111 0.25 -24.00 -8.96
N THR A 112 1.47 -23.98 -9.50
CA THR A 112 1.72 -24.32 -10.91
C THR A 112 1.78 -25.82 -11.18
N THR A 113 2.37 -26.60 -10.28
CA THR A 113 2.52 -28.06 -10.45
C THR A 113 1.19 -28.78 -10.24
N ASP A 114 0.45 -28.39 -9.19
CA ASP A 114 -0.87 -28.95 -8.89
C ASP A 114 -1.97 -28.34 -9.79
N ASN A 115 -1.61 -27.42 -10.70
CA ASN A 115 -2.49 -26.67 -11.60
C ASN A 115 -3.73 -26.06 -10.88
N ILE A 116 -3.51 -25.52 -9.69
CA ILE A 116 -4.56 -24.97 -8.82
C ILE A 116 -5.20 -23.78 -9.52
N SER A 117 -6.50 -23.88 -9.80
CA SER A 117 -7.31 -22.80 -10.36
C SER A 117 -7.49 -21.65 -9.37
N LEU A 118 -7.94 -20.49 -9.86
CA LEU A 118 -8.23 -19.35 -8.99
C LEU A 118 -9.34 -19.69 -7.97
N ALA A 119 -10.35 -20.48 -8.36
CA ALA A 119 -11.42 -20.88 -7.46
C ALA A 119 -10.89 -21.79 -6.34
N GLU A 120 -10.06 -22.78 -6.68
CA GLU A 120 -9.41 -23.67 -5.70
C GLU A 120 -8.43 -22.91 -4.81
N TYR A 121 -7.70 -21.92 -5.34
CA TYR A 121 -6.82 -21.07 -4.53
C TYR A 121 -7.59 -20.37 -3.41
N VAL A 122 -8.80 -19.86 -3.69
CA VAL A 122 -9.64 -19.17 -2.71
C VAL A 122 -10.15 -20.11 -1.63
N THR A 123 -10.54 -21.33 -2.00
CA THR A 123 -11.20 -22.29 -1.08
C THR A 123 -10.24 -23.23 -0.36
N SER A 124 -9.05 -23.46 -0.91
CA SER A 124 -8.09 -24.46 -0.40
C SER A 124 -7.45 -24.10 0.93
N GLY A 125 -7.51 -22.84 1.36
CA GLY A 125 -6.83 -22.37 2.57
C GLY A 125 -5.31 -22.40 2.49
N ILE A 126 -4.72 -22.51 1.29
CA ILE A 126 -3.25 -22.49 1.09
C ILE A 126 -2.64 -21.13 1.42
N ASN A 127 -3.40 -20.04 1.20
CA ASN A 127 -3.00 -18.69 1.56
C ASN A 127 -4.19 -17.91 2.13
N PRO A 128 -4.66 -18.27 3.33
CA PRO A 128 -5.97 -17.87 3.85
C PRO A 128 -6.08 -16.35 4.03
N ALA A 129 -5.03 -15.67 4.49
CA ALA A 129 -5.05 -14.22 4.65
C ALA A 129 -5.06 -13.48 3.31
N ALA A 130 -4.26 -13.93 2.33
CA ALA A 130 -4.24 -13.26 1.04
C ALA A 130 -5.47 -13.57 0.20
N ALA A 131 -6.12 -14.72 0.41
CA ALA A 131 -7.33 -15.15 -0.29
C ALA A 131 -8.63 -14.62 0.35
N GLY A 132 -8.65 -14.31 1.66
CA GLY A 132 -9.86 -13.90 2.37
C GLY A 132 -9.65 -12.86 3.47
N ASN A 133 -10.37 -11.74 3.35
CA ASN A 133 -10.43 -10.64 4.33
C ASN A 133 -9.06 -10.10 4.80
N GLY A 134 -8.07 -10.14 3.92
CA GLY A 134 -6.68 -9.84 4.27
C GLY A 134 -6.44 -8.38 4.66
N GLN A 135 -7.15 -7.42 4.06
CA GLN A 135 -6.99 -6.00 4.40
C GLN A 135 -7.53 -5.73 5.81
N THR A 136 -8.70 -6.28 6.13
CA THR A 136 -9.35 -6.21 7.43
C THR A 136 -8.49 -6.87 8.51
N ARG A 137 -7.96 -8.07 8.26
CA ARG A 137 -7.07 -8.77 9.19
C ARG A 137 -5.91 -7.88 9.63
N LEU A 138 -5.15 -7.35 8.65
CA LEU A 138 -3.96 -6.53 8.91
C LEU A 138 -4.28 -5.23 9.65
N LEU A 139 -5.34 -4.54 9.22
CA LEU A 139 -5.71 -3.24 9.79
C LEU A 139 -6.30 -3.34 11.20
N SER A 140 -6.81 -4.51 11.60
CA SER A 140 -7.34 -4.71 12.95
C SER A 140 -6.27 -4.60 14.04
N GLY A 141 -5.03 -5.05 13.75
CA GLY A 141 -3.96 -5.13 14.75
C GLY A 141 -4.25 -6.08 15.91
N ILE A 142 -5.27 -6.94 15.80
CA ILE A 142 -5.65 -7.88 16.86
C ILE A 142 -4.61 -9.02 16.93
N PRO A 143 -3.99 -9.27 18.09
CA PRO A 143 -3.09 -10.41 18.26
C PRO A 143 -3.76 -11.73 17.90
N GLY A 144 -3.09 -12.56 17.10
CA GLY A 144 -3.62 -13.84 16.62
C GLY A 144 -4.57 -13.74 15.42
N VAL A 145 -4.85 -12.53 14.93
CA VAL A 145 -5.52 -12.29 13.63
C VAL A 145 -4.49 -11.73 12.65
N ASP A 146 -3.53 -12.56 12.26
CA ASP A 146 -2.39 -12.13 11.44
C ASP A 146 -2.44 -12.64 9.99
N TRP A 147 -1.64 -12.00 9.15
CA TRP A 147 -1.53 -12.32 7.73
C TRP A 147 -0.65 -13.55 7.47
N ALA A 148 0.38 -13.77 8.29
CA ALA A 148 1.39 -14.80 8.04
C ALA A 148 0.82 -16.22 8.20
N THR A 149 -0.03 -16.42 9.20
CA THR A 149 -0.66 -17.70 9.51
C THR A 149 -2.12 -17.77 9.05
N GLY A 150 -2.74 -16.61 8.76
CA GLY A 150 -4.19 -16.49 8.59
C GLY A 150 -4.98 -16.86 9.84
N GLY A 151 -4.33 -16.79 11.01
CA GLY A 151 -4.90 -17.14 12.29
C GLY A 151 -6.13 -16.32 12.64
N GLY A 152 -6.97 -16.88 13.51
CA GLY A 152 -8.13 -16.20 14.10
C GLY A 152 -9.31 -16.01 13.14
N PRO A 153 -10.55 -16.06 13.66
CA PRO A 153 -11.73 -15.75 12.86
C PRO A 153 -11.76 -14.25 12.51
N VAL A 154 -11.99 -13.93 11.23
CA VAL A 154 -12.33 -12.55 10.84
C VAL A 154 -13.82 -12.38 11.04
N SER A 155 -14.17 -11.75 12.15
CA SER A 155 -15.55 -11.45 12.52
C SER A 155 -15.86 -9.98 12.32
N GLU A 156 -17.13 -9.63 12.47
CA GLU A 156 -17.60 -8.25 12.52
C GLU A 156 -16.85 -7.40 13.57
N ALA A 157 -16.40 -7.99 14.68
CA ALA A 157 -15.60 -7.28 15.66
C ALA A 157 -14.21 -6.88 15.11
N VAL A 158 -13.61 -7.72 14.26
CA VAL A 158 -12.33 -7.43 13.58
C VAL A 158 -12.53 -6.31 12.55
N LEU A 159 -13.65 -6.31 11.82
CA LEU A 159 -14.02 -5.22 10.92
C LEU A 159 -14.15 -3.89 11.66
N ARG A 160 -14.95 -3.85 12.74
CA ARG A 160 -15.11 -2.65 13.56
C ARG A 160 -13.79 -2.14 14.11
N GLN A 161 -12.92 -3.02 14.60
CA GLN A 161 -11.60 -2.63 15.07
C GLN A 161 -10.75 -2.01 13.96
N SER A 162 -10.80 -2.57 12.74
CA SER A 162 -10.10 -2.05 11.58
C SER A 162 -10.57 -0.66 11.19
N GLN A 163 -11.89 -0.44 11.14
CA GLN A 163 -12.51 0.86 10.87
C GLN A 163 -12.13 1.89 11.95
N GLU A 164 -12.13 1.50 13.23
CA GLU A 164 -11.72 2.36 14.33
C GLU A 164 -10.23 2.73 14.25
N ASN A 165 -9.35 1.79 13.89
CA ASN A 165 -7.93 2.07 13.68
C ASN A 165 -7.71 3.06 12.53
N ILE A 166 -8.43 2.88 11.40
CA ILE A 166 -8.43 3.85 10.30
C ILE A 166 -8.82 5.23 10.82
N LYS A 167 -9.97 5.33 11.47
CA LYS A 167 -10.53 6.60 11.95
C LYS A 167 -9.60 7.33 12.93
N LYS A 168 -8.91 6.60 13.80
CA LYS A 168 -8.09 7.20 14.87
C LYS A 168 -6.69 7.59 14.43
N PHE A 169 -6.07 6.81 13.54
CA PHE A 169 -4.62 6.88 13.32
C PHE A 169 -4.23 7.08 11.86
N VAL A 170 -5.11 6.77 10.91
CA VAL A 170 -4.82 6.86 9.48
C VAL A 170 -5.19 8.26 8.99
N ALA A 171 -4.17 9.01 8.56
CA ALA A 171 -4.37 10.35 8.00
C ALA A 171 -4.86 10.30 6.55
N LEU A 172 -4.50 9.24 5.81
CA LEU A 172 -4.96 9.03 4.44
C LEU A 172 -5.11 7.54 4.13
N VAL A 173 -6.30 7.16 3.68
CA VAL A 173 -6.56 5.91 2.96
C VAL A 173 -6.59 6.23 1.47
N GLY A 174 -5.62 5.74 0.72
CA GLY A 174 -5.61 5.80 -0.74
C GLY A 174 -6.11 4.51 -1.38
N PHE A 175 -6.35 4.56 -2.69
CA PHE A 175 -6.95 3.47 -3.46
C PHE A 175 -6.13 3.16 -4.69
N THR A 176 -5.90 1.88 -4.96
CA THR A 176 -5.15 1.44 -6.15
C THR A 176 -5.83 1.88 -7.44
N GLU A 177 -7.16 1.85 -7.47
CA GLU A 177 -7.98 2.25 -8.61
C GLU A 177 -7.99 3.77 -8.81
N LYS A 178 -7.73 4.54 -7.74
CA LYS A 178 -7.67 6.01 -7.72
C LYS A 178 -6.29 6.48 -7.27
N PHE A 179 -5.24 5.86 -7.84
CA PHE A 179 -3.86 6.05 -7.37
C PHE A 179 -3.39 7.50 -7.55
N ASP A 180 -3.68 8.11 -8.68
CA ASP A 180 -3.27 9.50 -8.96
C ASP A 180 -3.99 10.48 -8.02
N GLU A 181 -5.28 10.27 -7.78
CA GLU A 181 -6.07 11.02 -6.80
C GLU A 181 -5.49 10.87 -5.39
N SER A 182 -5.10 9.66 -5.03
CA SER A 182 -4.46 9.36 -3.74
C SER A 182 -3.13 10.09 -3.58
N LEU A 183 -2.34 10.20 -4.65
CA LEU A 183 -1.08 10.95 -4.64
C LEU A 183 -1.30 12.46 -4.45
N ILE A 184 -2.36 13.03 -5.01
CA ILE A 184 -2.67 14.45 -4.82
C ILE A 184 -3.05 14.73 -3.35
N LEU A 185 -3.90 13.89 -2.76
CA LEU A 185 -4.22 14.01 -1.34
C LEU A 185 -2.98 13.81 -0.45
N LEU A 186 -2.11 12.86 -0.80
CA LEU A 186 -0.85 12.65 -0.09
C LEU A 186 0.07 13.87 -0.20
N LYS A 187 0.14 14.48 -1.39
CA LYS A 187 0.89 15.72 -1.62
C LYS A 187 0.43 16.84 -0.70
N GLN A 188 -0.88 17.03 -0.61
CA GLN A 188 -1.49 18.04 0.25
C GLN A 188 -1.20 17.74 1.73
N LEU A 189 -1.32 16.47 2.14
CA LEU A 189 -1.02 16.02 3.50
C LEU A 189 0.43 16.28 3.92
N LEU A 190 1.40 16.05 3.02
CA LEU A 190 2.83 16.14 3.31
C LEU A 190 3.46 17.48 2.90
N GLY A 191 2.70 18.39 2.29
CA GLY A 191 3.21 19.67 1.78
C GLY A 191 4.20 19.52 0.63
N TRP A 192 4.07 18.46 -0.17
CA TRP A 192 4.97 18.15 -1.27
C TRP A 192 4.69 18.96 -2.54
N LYS A 193 5.64 18.94 -3.47
CA LYS A 193 5.51 19.53 -4.80
C LYS A 193 5.12 18.44 -5.80
N ASN A 194 4.61 18.85 -6.96
CA ASN A 194 4.20 17.91 -8.01
C ASN A 194 5.37 17.04 -8.51
N THR A 195 6.60 17.56 -8.50
CA THR A 195 7.81 16.83 -8.88
C THR A 195 8.10 15.64 -7.96
N ASP A 196 7.64 15.71 -6.71
CA ASP A 196 7.89 14.68 -5.70
C ASP A 196 6.97 13.46 -5.89
N LEU A 197 5.89 13.62 -6.69
CA LEU A 197 4.90 12.58 -6.97
C LEU A 197 5.20 11.75 -8.23
N LEU A 198 6.04 12.25 -9.14
CA LEU A 198 6.24 11.62 -10.45
C LEU A 198 6.76 10.19 -10.31
N TYR A 199 6.15 9.25 -11.03
CA TYR A 199 6.37 7.82 -10.79
C TYR A 199 6.25 6.96 -12.05
N GLN A 200 6.85 5.77 -11.95
CA GLN A 200 6.62 4.64 -12.86
C GLN A 200 5.93 3.54 -12.09
N LYS A 201 4.93 2.91 -12.72
CA LYS A 201 4.25 1.76 -12.15
C LYS A 201 5.26 0.62 -11.95
N GLN A 202 5.32 0.09 -10.73
CA GLN A 202 6.17 -1.04 -10.37
C GLN A 202 5.32 -2.28 -10.09
N ASN A 203 5.90 -3.46 -10.31
CA ASN A 203 5.30 -4.76 -9.95
C ASN A 203 3.88 -4.99 -10.51
N VAL A 204 3.64 -4.49 -11.72
CA VAL A 204 2.40 -4.79 -12.46
C VAL A 204 2.46 -6.22 -12.95
N THR A 205 1.48 -7.05 -12.56
CA THR A 205 1.36 -8.41 -13.09
C THR A 205 0.91 -8.34 -14.56
N ILE A 206 1.86 -8.46 -15.48
CA ILE A 206 1.62 -8.41 -16.93
C ILE A 206 0.91 -9.70 -17.39
N GLY A 207 -0.08 -9.55 -18.28
CA GLY A 207 -0.74 -10.68 -18.95
C GLY A 207 -1.72 -11.46 -18.09
N ARG A 208 -2.06 -10.96 -16.88
CA ARG A 208 -3.16 -11.56 -16.10
C ARG A 208 -4.52 -11.24 -16.76
N PRO A 209 -5.50 -12.16 -16.69
CA PRO A 209 -6.88 -11.88 -17.08
C PRO A 209 -7.46 -10.68 -16.33
N LYS A 210 -8.33 -9.91 -16.99
CA LYS A 210 -9.13 -8.89 -16.30
C LYS A 210 -10.25 -9.59 -15.54
N GLN A 211 -10.78 -8.96 -14.50
CA GLN A 211 -11.93 -9.52 -13.75
C GLN A 211 -13.11 -9.91 -14.65
N ARG A 212 -13.41 -9.12 -15.68
CA ARG A 212 -14.48 -9.42 -16.65
C ARG A 212 -14.27 -10.70 -17.46
N ASP A 213 -13.03 -11.19 -17.54
CA ASP A 213 -12.65 -12.39 -18.29
C ASP A 213 -12.65 -13.65 -17.37
N ILE A 214 -12.97 -13.48 -16.07
CA ILE A 214 -13.01 -14.56 -15.07
C ILE A 214 -14.47 -15.03 -14.90
N PRO A 215 -14.72 -16.35 -14.76
CA PRO A 215 -16.07 -16.86 -14.55
C PRO A 215 -16.79 -16.19 -13.38
N THR A 216 -18.06 -15.80 -13.58
CA THR A 216 -18.87 -15.14 -12.54
C THR A 216 -18.97 -15.96 -11.25
N ALA A 217 -19.02 -17.30 -11.35
CA ALA A 217 -19.03 -18.17 -10.18
C ALA A 217 -17.76 -18.00 -9.33
N THR A 218 -16.59 -17.86 -9.95
CA THR A 218 -15.33 -17.59 -9.26
C THR A 218 -15.30 -16.20 -8.64
N ILE A 219 -15.85 -15.19 -9.31
CA ILE A 219 -15.96 -13.83 -8.75
C ILE A 219 -16.82 -13.84 -7.47
N LYS A 220 -18.02 -14.46 -7.55
CA LYS A 220 -18.91 -14.59 -6.39
C LYS A 220 -18.25 -15.34 -5.23
N LEU A 221 -17.45 -16.36 -5.53
CA LEU A 221 -16.69 -17.08 -4.52
C LEU A 221 -15.65 -16.19 -3.84
N ILE A 222 -14.92 -15.36 -4.60
CA ILE A 222 -13.97 -14.40 -4.02
C ILE A 222 -14.71 -13.39 -3.14
N GLU A 223 -15.85 -12.86 -3.59
CA GLU A 223 -16.67 -11.94 -2.81
C GLU A 223 -17.12 -12.56 -1.48
N GLN A 224 -17.58 -13.81 -1.49
CA GLN A 224 -17.99 -14.54 -0.28
C GLN A 224 -16.86 -14.68 0.76
N TYR A 225 -15.63 -14.87 0.32
CA TYR A 225 -14.46 -14.97 1.21
C TYR A 225 -13.90 -13.61 1.63
N ASN A 226 -14.39 -12.51 1.04
CA ASN A 226 -13.87 -11.15 1.25
C ASN A 226 -14.97 -10.14 1.63
N THR A 227 -16.08 -10.61 2.22
CA THR A 227 -17.23 -9.75 2.58
C THR A 227 -16.84 -8.58 3.47
N LEU A 228 -15.98 -8.81 4.47
CA LEU A 228 -15.56 -7.76 5.41
C LEU A 228 -14.55 -6.80 4.76
N ASP A 229 -13.67 -7.31 3.90
CA ASP A 229 -12.80 -6.46 3.08
C ASP A 229 -13.61 -5.58 2.13
N ILE A 230 -14.71 -6.09 1.57
CA ILE A 230 -15.61 -5.33 0.68
C ILE A 230 -16.27 -4.20 1.48
N GLU A 231 -16.81 -4.49 2.66
CA GLU A 231 -17.44 -3.47 3.49
C GLU A 231 -16.44 -2.39 3.96
N LEU A 232 -15.25 -2.81 4.41
CA LEU A 232 -14.16 -1.91 4.77
C LEU A 232 -13.78 -0.99 3.60
N TYR A 233 -13.59 -1.59 2.41
CA TYR A 233 -13.21 -0.89 1.20
C TYR A 233 -14.27 0.14 0.79
N GLN A 234 -15.54 -0.26 0.72
CA GLN A 234 -16.65 0.61 0.31
C GLN A 234 -16.83 1.77 1.29
N THR A 235 -16.74 1.51 2.59
CA THR A 235 -16.84 2.55 3.63
C THR A 235 -15.71 3.58 3.49
N ALA A 236 -14.47 3.11 3.33
CA ALA A 236 -13.32 4.00 3.15
C ALA A 236 -13.39 4.76 1.82
N LEU A 237 -13.84 4.12 0.74
CA LEU A 237 -13.94 4.73 -0.59
C LEU A 237 -15.00 5.84 -0.60
N ALA A 238 -16.15 5.62 0.05
CA ALA A 238 -17.18 6.64 0.18
C ALA A 238 -16.64 7.88 0.93
N GLN A 239 -15.82 7.68 1.97
CA GLN A 239 -15.18 8.80 2.66
C GLN A 239 -14.17 9.53 1.77
N PHE A 240 -13.34 8.79 1.03
CA PHE A 240 -12.36 9.33 0.09
C PHE A 240 -13.02 10.16 -1.01
N ASP A 241 -14.10 9.67 -1.59
CA ASP A 241 -14.84 10.36 -2.65
C ASP A 241 -15.51 11.63 -2.12
N ARG A 242 -16.01 11.62 -0.88
CA ARG A 242 -16.50 12.85 -0.22
C ARG A 242 -15.39 13.87 -0.02
N THR A 243 -14.19 13.43 0.40
CA THR A 243 -13.03 14.33 0.55
C THR A 243 -12.64 14.97 -0.78
N ILE A 244 -12.65 14.22 -1.88
CA ILE A 244 -12.37 14.77 -3.22
C ILE A 244 -13.46 15.74 -3.65
N ALA A 245 -14.73 15.34 -3.53
CA ALA A 245 -15.87 16.17 -3.93
C ALA A 245 -15.87 17.53 -3.20
N ALA A 246 -15.49 17.54 -1.92
CA ALA A 246 -15.39 18.75 -1.11
C ALA A 246 -14.33 19.76 -1.60
N GLN A 247 -13.31 19.31 -2.35
CA GLN A 247 -12.32 20.21 -2.94
C GLN A 247 -12.82 20.90 -4.23
N GLY A 248 -13.88 20.37 -4.84
CA GLY A 248 -14.51 20.96 -6.02
C GLY A 248 -13.66 20.86 -7.29
N PRO A 249 -13.92 21.73 -8.29
CA PRO A 249 -13.32 21.62 -9.63
C PRO A 249 -11.79 21.78 -9.67
N SER A 250 -11.20 22.46 -8.68
CA SER A 250 -9.75 22.68 -8.61
C SER A 250 -8.98 21.37 -8.50
N PHE A 251 -9.52 20.38 -7.79
CA PHE A 251 -8.91 19.04 -7.68
C PHE A 251 -8.85 18.33 -9.03
N ALA A 252 -9.94 18.41 -9.80
CA ALA A 252 -10.00 17.79 -11.13
C ALA A 252 -8.96 18.41 -12.09
N MET A 253 -8.85 19.74 -12.09
CA MET A 253 -7.83 20.44 -12.89
C MET A 253 -6.40 20.06 -12.47
N GLU A 254 -6.14 19.99 -11.16
CA GLU A 254 -4.84 19.56 -10.64
C GLU A 254 -4.50 18.12 -11.05
N LEU A 255 -5.49 17.23 -11.00
CA LEU A 255 -5.36 15.83 -11.37
C LEU A 255 -5.05 15.64 -12.86
N GLU A 256 -5.75 16.36 -13.73
CA GLU A 256 -5.48 16.33 -15.17
C GLU A 256 -4.07 16.84 -15.49
N ALA A 257 -3.67 17.96 -14.87
CA ALA A 257 -2.32 18.49 -15.00
C ALA A 257 -1.28 17.45 -14.54
N PHE A 258 -1.46 16.87 -13.35
CA PHE A 258 -0.56 15.84 -12.81
C PHE A 258 -0.44 14.63 -13.76
N ARG A 259 -1.55 14.13 -14.28
CA ARG A 259 -1.56 12.99 -15.23
C ARG A 259 -0.78 13.31 -16.50
N LEU A 260 -0.93 14.53 -17.04
CA LEU A 260 -0.15 14.98 -18.20
C LEU A 260 1.35 15.01 -17.91
N TRP A 261 1.73 15.60 -16.76
CA TRP A 261 3.13 15.66 -16.31
C TRP A 261 3.72 14.27 -16.10
N ASN A 262 3.00 13.36 -15.45
CA ASN A 262 3.46 12.00 -15.22
C ASN A 262 3.61 11.22 -16.53
N LYS A 263 2.71 11.43 -17.51
CA LYS A 263 2.83 10.83 -18.85
C LYS A 263 4.09 11.32 -19.58
N LEU A 264 4.40 12.62 -19.50
CA LEU A 264 5.62 13.17 -20.07
C LEU A 264 6.88 12.62 -19.39
N TYR A 265 6.87 12.56 -18.05
CA TYR A 265 7.95 11.97 -17.25
C TYR A 265 8.25 10.52 -17.68
N ASN A 266 7.21 9.70 -17.84
CA ASN A 266 7.35 8.30 -18.25
C ASN A 266 7.97 8.18 -19.65
N ARG A 267 7.52 8.97 -20.64
CA ARG A 267 8.10 8.98 -21.99
C ARG A 267 9.58 9.36 -22.00
N LEU A 268 9.94 10.41 -21.27
CA LEU A 268 11.33 10.87 -21.19
C LEU A 268 12.23 9.83 -20.52
N TYR A 269 11.72 9.12 -19.52
CA TYR A 269 12.47 8.07 -18.85
C TYR A 269 12.66 6.84 -19.74
N GLU A 270 11.62 6.40 -20.47
CA GLU A 270 11.71 5.27 -21.41
C GLU A 270 12.75 5.51 -22.51
N HIS A 271 12.89 6.75 -22.99
CA HIS A 271 13.91 7.13 -23.98
C HIS A 271 15.33 7.28 -23.39
N ARG A 272 15.48 7.43 -22.07
CA ARG A 272 16.78 7.66 -21.39
C ARG A 272 17.31 6.43 -20.64
N ARG A 273 17.19 5.22 -21.21
CA ARG A 273 17.96 4.05 -20.74
C ARG A 273 19.50 4.23 -20.82
N ILE A 274 19.99 5.42 -21.19
CA ILE A 274 21.35 5.89 -21.00
C ILE A 274 21.33 7.17 -20.13
N ALA A 275 21.64 6.97 -18.85
CA ALA A 275 22.15 7.90 -17.82
C ALA A 275 21.44 9.25 -17.48
N VAL A 276 21.36 9.48 -16.16
CA VAL A 276 21.18 10.71 -15.37
C VAL A 276 19.81 10.88 -14.67
N PRO A 277 19.78 11.10 -13.33
CA PRO A 277 18.56 11.38 -12.58
C PRO A 277 17.90 12.70 -13.02
N ILE A 278 16.63 12.60 -13.42
CA ILE A 278 15.77 13.73 -13.84
C ILE A 278 15.67 14.86 -12.80
N LYS A 279 16.05 14.60 -11.52
CA LYS A 279 16.12 15.59 -10.44
C LYS A 279 16.95 16.83 -10.80
N GLN A 280 17.98 16.70 -11.64
CA GLN A 280 18.82 17.82 -12.09
C GLN A 280 18.20 18.68 -13.21
N MET A 281 17.18 18.18 -13.91
CA MET A 281 16.58 18.89 -15.05
C MET A 281 15.45 19.84 -14.65
N PHE A 282 14.80 19.59 -13.51
CA PHE A 282 13.66 20.37 -13.02
C PHE A 282 13.99 21.24 -11.80
N LEU A 283 15.06 20.91 -11.06
CA LEU A 283 15.66 21.83 -10.12
C LEU A 283 16.65 22.67 -10.94
N GLY A 284 16.20 23.82 -11.42
CA GLY A 284 17.09 24.84 -11.98
C GLY A 284 18.33 24.93 -11.10
N THR A 285 19.49 24.77 -11.74
CA THR A 285 20.81 24.75 -11.11
C THR A 285 20.84 25.68 -9.90
N ARG A 286 20.84 25.13 -8.68
CA ARG A 286 21.41 25.86 -7.55
C ARG A 286 22.89 25.99 -7.84
N LYS A 287 23.25 26.99 -8.64
CA LYS A 287 24.61 27.51 -8.75
C LYS A 287 24.92 28.15 -7.41
N ASN A 288 25.86 27.52 -6.71
CA ASN A 288 26.90 28.05 -5.82
C ASN A 288 26.68 29.42 -5.17
N LYS A 289 26.73 29.46 -3.84
CA LYS A 289 27.94 29.83 -3.07
C LYS A 289 27.73 29.52 -1.59
#